data_AF-A0AAV1LU79-F1
#
_entry.id   AF-A0AAV1LU79-F1
#
_cell.length_a   1.000
_cell.length_b   1.000
_cell.length_c   1.000
_cell.angle_alpha   90.00
_cell.angle_beta   90.00
_cell.angle_gamma   90.00
#
_symmetry.space_group_name_H-M   'P 1'
#
loop_
_entity.id
_entity.type
_entity.pdbx_description
1 polymer ?
#
loop_
_entity_poly.entity_id
_entity_poly.type
_entity_poly.pdbx_seq_one_letter_code
_entity_poly.pdbx_strand_id
1 'polypeptide(L)'
;MSHVVIDAPKSSCSSCKKECMCSILYKKLFQDFSKLFFAACPQIVTRKDWDGLRPVHVSYLPRPVALVIIQHTVTSTCNTDEKCAEIVRNIQSYHMENLNYWDIGPS
;
A
#
# COMPACT_ATOMS: atom_id res chain seq x y z
N MET A 1 17.63 8.39 -4.58
CA MET A 1 16.90 9.34 -3.71
C MET A 1 15.66 8.60 -3.22
N SER A 2 15.34 8.68 -1.93
CA SER A 2 14.64 7.63 -1.17
C SER A 2 13.16 7.43 -1.57
N HIS A 3 12.75 6.17 -1.80
CA HIS A 3 11.37 5.81 -2.11
C HIS A 3 10.91 4.68 -1.18
N VAL A 4 9.82 4.93 -0.46
CA VAL A 4 9.24 4.03 0.54
C VAL A 4 8.22 3.13 -0.15
N VAL A 5 8.43 1.81 -0.11
CA VAL A 5 7.34 0.84 -0.34
C VAL A 5 6.52 0.80 0.94
N ILE A 6 5.38 1.49 0.92
CA ILE A 6 4.43 1.46 2.04
C ILE A 6 3.65 0.15 1.93
N ASP A 7 4.13 -0.89 2.61
CA ASP A 7 3.26 -1.97 3.05
C ASP A 7 2.29 -1.39 4.07
N ALA A 8 1.15 -0.88 3.60
CA ALA A 8 0.10 -0.44 4.49
C ALA A 8 -0.49 -1.68 5.18
N PRO A 9 -0.45 -1.78 6.51
CA PRO A 9 -1.15 -2.85 7.20
C PRO A 9 -2.64 -2.74 6.87
N LYS A 10 -3.30 -3.88 6.59
CA LYS A 10 -4.74 -3.97 6.28
C LYS A 10 -5.63 -3.22 7.30
N SER A 11 -5.12 -2.98 8.52
CA SER A 11 -5.78 -2.21 9.57
C SER A 11 -5.72 -0.68 9.41
N SER A 12 -4.84 -0.11 8.59
CA SER A 12 -4.69 1.35 8.47
C SER A 12 -5.82 2.03 7.68
N CYS A 13 -6.65 1.26 6.98
CA CYS A 13 -7.85 1.76 6.28
C CYS A 13 -9.13 1.65 7.09
N SER A 14 -9.05 1.64 8.42
CA SER A 14 -10.22 1.49 9.30
C SER A 14 -10.57 2.72 10.13
N SER A 15 -9.81 3.81 10.07
CA SER A 15 -10.03 4.97 10.96
C SER A 15 -10.38 6.25 10.22
N CYS A 16 -11.50 6.26 9.49
CA CYS A 16 -12.32 7.46 9.45
C CYS A 16 -13.18 7.42 10.72
N LYS A 17 -12.77 8.11 11.79
CA LYS A 17 -13.58 8.28 13.00
C LYS A 17 -14.88 8.97 12.60
N LYS A 18 -16.00 8.25 12.51
CA LYS A 18 -17.33 8.85 12.52
C LYS A 18 -17.71 9.08 13.98
N GLU A 19 -17.67 10.34 14.42
CA GLU A 19 -18.12 10.72 15.76
C GLU A 19 -19.62 10.45 15.97
N CYS A 20 -19.97 10.23 17.24
CA CYS A 20 -21.29 9.93 17.75
C CYS A 20 -22.34 10.97 17.31
N MET A 21 -23.49 10.53 16.80
CA MET A 21 -24.77 11.15 17.19
C MET A 21 -25.91 10.14 17.26
N CYS A 22 -26.51 10.11 18.45
CA CYS A 22 -27.76 9.49 18.79
C CYS A 22 -28.91 10.29 18.17
N SER A 23 -29.53 9.78 17.11
CA SER A 23 -30.91 10.11 16.71
C SER A 23 -31.42 9.06 15.73
N ILE A 24 -32.20 8.14 16.28
CA ILE A 24 -33.02 7.14 15.59
C ILE A 24 -34.13 7.97 14.92
N LEU A 25 -34.22 8.06 13.59
CA LEU A 25 -35.39 7.54 12.86
C LEU A 25 -35.31 7.75 11.32
N TYR A 26 -34.32 8.47 10.76
CA TYR A 26 -34.22 8.73 9.30
C TYR A 26 -33.18 7.85 8.57
N LYS A 27 -32.70 6.77 9.21
CA LYS A 27 -31.52 6.01 8.77
C LYS A 27 -31.70 5.09 7.55
N LYS A 28 -32.93 4.79 7.09
CA LYS A 28 -33.10 3.83 5.98
C LYS A 28 -32.83 4.40 4.59
N LEU A 29 -33.08 5.69 4.34
CA LEU A 29 -32.84 6.31 3.03
C LEU A 29 -31.46 6.97 2.89
N PHE A 30 -30.75 7.20 3.99
CA PHE A 30 -29.40 7.78 3.98
C PHE A 30 -28.28 6.72 4.00
N GLN A 31 -28.57 5.50 4.47
CA GLN A 31 -27.58 4.41 4.53
C GLN A 31 -27.19 3.86 3.15
N ASP A 32 -28.08 3.93 2.16
CA ASP A 32 -27.75 3.47 0.80
C ASP A 32 -26.94 4.48 0.00
N PHE A 33 -27.13 5.79 0.23
CA PHE A 33 -26.34 6.84 -0.42
C PHE A 33 -24.88 6.85 0.09
N SER A 34 -24.66 6.50 1.35
CA SER A 34 -23.31 6.42 1.95
C SER A 34 -22.44 5.27 1.42
N LYS A 35 -23.04 4.29 0.73
CA LYS A 35 -22.30 3.21 0.04
C LYS A 35 -21.72 3.67 -1.31
N LEU A 36 -22.27 4.74 -1.87
CA LEU A 36 -21.83 5.28 -3.17
C LEU A 36 -20.62 6.23 -3.07
N PHE A 37 -20.20 6.55 -1.84
CA PHE A 37 -19.12 7.52 -1.57
C PHE A 37 -18.19 7.05 -0.45
N PHE A 38 -17.93 5.74 -0.35
CA PHE A 38 -16.69 5.27 0.26
C PHE A 38 -15.64 5.32 -0.86
N ALA A 39 -14.64 6.20 -0.73
CA ALA A 39 -13.36 5.90 -1.36
C ALA A 39 -12.85 4.61 -0.70
N ALA A 40 -13.30 3.48 -1.22
CA ALA A 40 -12.89 2.17 -0.76
C ALA A 40 -11.39 2.10 -1.03
N CYS A 41 -10.60 1.84 0.02
CA CYS A 41 -9.18 1.64 -0.16
C CYS A 41 -8.96 0.55 -1.21
N PRO A 42 -8.09 0.78 -2.21
CA PRO A 42 -7.82 -0.23 -3.20
C PRO A 42 -7.31 -1.50 -2.50
N GLN A 43 -7.63 -2.66 -3.07
CA GLN A 43 -7.07 -3.90 -2.57
C GLN A 43 -5.56 -3.88 -2.82
N ILE A 44 -4.77 -3.97 -1.74
CA ILE A 44 -3.31 -3.98 -1.80
C ILE A 44 -2.85 -5.44 -1.92
N VAL A 45 -2.08 -5.74 -2.97
CA VAL A 45 -1.39 -7.02 -3.17
C VAL A 45 -0.26 -7.11 -2.15
N THR A 46 -0.29 -8.11 -1.26
CA THR A 46 0.73 -8.22 -0.20
C THR A 46 2.05 -8.75 -0.76
N ARG A 47 3.15 -8.54 -0.04
CA ARG A 47 4.47 -9.11 -0.37
C ARG A 47 4.43 -10.60 -0.68
N LYS A 48 3.62 -11.36 0.06
CA LYS A 48 3.46 -12.81 -0.16
C LYS A 48 2.74 -13.10 -1.48
N ASP A 49 1.76 -12.29 -1.86
CA ASP A 49 0.92 -12.53 -3.03
C ASP A 49 1.68 -12.35 -4.35
N TRP A 50 2.75 -11.54 -4.36
CA TRP A 50 3.68 -11.43 -5.49
C TRP A 50 4.97 -12.25 -5.30
N ASP A 51 5.03 -13.13 -4.31
CA ASP A 51 6.18 -14.01 -4.01
C ASP A 51 7.48 -13.25 -3.72
N GLY A 52 7.38 -12.20 -2.90
CA GLY A 52 8.51 -11.36 -2.51
C GLY A 52 9.39 -11.93 -1.40
N LEU A 53 10.70 -11.69 -1.53
CA LEU A 53 11.72 -12.03 -0.56
C LEU A 53 11.49 -11.30 0.78
N ARG A 54 12.01 -11.87 1.87
CA ARG A 54 11.95 -11.23 3.19
C ARG A 54 12.99 -10.10 3.26
N PRO A 55 12.68 -8.97 3.90
CA PRO A 55 13.67 -7.92 4.10
C PRO A 55 14.82 -8.43 4.97
N VAL A 56 16.03 -7.94 4.70
CA VAL A 56 17.23 -8.19 5.51
C VAL A 56 17.12 -7.50 6.87
N HIS A 57 16.56 -6.29 6.88
CA HIS A 57 16.36 -5.50 8.09
C HIS A 57 15.12 -4.60 7.94
N VAL A 58 14.49 -4.25 9.07
CA VAL A 58 13.27 -3.44 9.12
C VAL A 58 13.48 -2.26 10.07
N SER A 59 13.21 -1.06 9.57
CA SER A 59 13.14 0.17 10.37
C SER A 59 11.76 0.79 10.26
N TYR A 60 11.18 1.21 11.39
CA TYR A 60 9.83 1.79 11.42
C TYR A 60 9.87 3.30 11.29
N LEU A 61 9.05 3.84 10.39
CA LEU A 61 8.87 5.28 10.25
C LEU A 61 7.96 5.84 11.35
N PRO A 62 8.23 7.07 11.84
CA PRO A 62 7.31 7.77 12.73
C PRO A 62 5.98 8.04 12.01
N ARG A 63 4.87 7.91 12.75
CA ARG A 63 3.52 8.14 12.22
C ARG A 63 2.92 9.42 12.83
N PRO A 64 2.16 10.21 12.06
CA PRO A 64 1.83 10.04 10.64
C PRO A 64 3.00 10.41 9.70
N VAL A 65 3.01 9.84 8.49
CA VAL A 65 3.98 10.22 7.44
C VAL A 65 3.57 11.57 6.85
N ALA A 66 4.50 12.53 6.79
CA ALA A 66 4.22 13.90 6.35
C ALA A 66 4.46 14.17 4.86
N LEU A 67 5.23 13.32 4.18
CA LEU A 67 5.63 13.50 2.78
C LEU A 67 5.43 12.20 1.98
N VAL A 68 4.83 12.33 0.79
CA VAL A 68 4.69 11.25 -0.19
C VAL A 68 5.52 11.59 -1.42
N ILE A 69 6.39 10.67 -1.84
CA ILE A 69 7.23 10.81 -3.04
C ILE A 69 6.75 9.79 -4.08
N ILE A 70 6.35 10.27 -5.26
CA ILE A 70 5.88 9.44 -6.37
C ILE A 70 7.04 9.20 -7.35
N GLN A 71 7.24 7.94 -7.73
CA GLN A 71 8.36 7.52 -8.56
C GLN A 71 7.91 6.55 -9.65
N HIS A 72 8.56 6.61 -10.81
CA HIS A 72 8.46 5.58 -11.86
C HIS A 72 9.63 4.60 -11.75
N THR A 73 9.41 3.34 -12.11
CA THR A 73 10.40 2.25 -11.99
C THR A 73 11.47 2.25 -13.08
N VAL A 74 11.25 2.97 -14.20
CA VAL A 74 12.11 2.90 -15.40
C VAL A 74 12.22 1.47 -15.98
N THR A 75 11.24 0.61 -15.71
CA THR A 75 11.12 -0.73 -16.30
C THR A 75 10.12 -0.75 -17.45
N SER A 76 9.93 -1.90 -18.09
CA SER A 76 8.74 -2.14 -18.90
C SER A 76 7.47 -1.95 -18.06
N THR A 77 6.38 -1.54 -18.72
CA THR A 77 5.06 -1.49 -18.11
C THR A 77 4.44 -2.88 -18.05
N CYS A 78 3.49 -3.08 -17.13
CA CYS A 78 2.71 -4.31 -17.00
C CYS A 78 1.22 -3.98 -16.89
N ASN A 79 0.38 -4.94 -17.27
CA ASN A 79 -1.08 -4.81 -17.26
C ASN A 79 -1.80 -6.11 -16.84
N THR A 80 -1.06 -7.11 -16.35
CA THR A 80 -1.60 -8.32 -15.74
C THR A 80 -0.88 -8.57 -14.42
N ASP A 81 -1.56 -9.21 -13.47
CA ASP A 81 -1.01 -9.44 -12.13
C ASP A 81 0.27 -10.27 -12.19
N GLU A 82 0.33 -11.27 -13.07
CA GLU A 82 1.48 -12.16 -13.23
C GLU A 82 2.72 -11.39 -13.72
N LYS A 83 2.55 -10.54 -14.73
CA LYS A 83 3.64 -9.71 -15.28
C LYS A 83 4.08 -8.65 -14.29
N CYS A 84 3.14 -8.02 -13.59
CA CYS A 84 3.46 -7.03 -12.58
C CYS A 84 4.22 -7.66 -11.41
N ALA A 85 3.78 -8.84 -10.94
CA ALA A 85 4.47 -9.58 -9.89
C ALA A 85 5.90 -9.98 -10.31
N GLU A 86 6.10 -10.41 -11.56
CA GLU A 86 7.42 -10.70 -12.12
C GLU A 86 8.34 -9.47 -12.09
N ILE A 87 7.87 -8.33 -12.58
CA ILE A 87 8.65 -7.08 -12.58
C ILE A 87 9.01 -6.65 -11.15
N VAL A 88 8.05 -6.69 -10.22
CA VAL A 88 8.28 -6.31 -8.82
C VAL A 88 9.31 -7.22 -8.15
N ARG A 89 9.26 -8.55 -8.39
CA ARG A 89 10.28 -9.50 -7.93
C ARG A 89 11.66 -9.16 -8.48
N ASN A 90 11.76 -8.90 -9.78
CA ASN A 90 13.05 -8.56 -10.42
C ASN A 90 13.64 -7.27 -9.86
N ILE A 91 12.82 -6.25 -9.59
CA ILE A 91 13.25 -5.02 -8.94
C ILE A 91 13.76 -5.30 -7.52
N GLN A 92 13.03 -6.11 -6.74
CA GLN A 92 13.44 -6.47 -5.37
C GLN A 92 14.78 -7.22 -5.38
N SER A 93 14.93 -8.24 -6.23
CA SER A 93 16.19 -8.99 -6.38
C SER A 93 17.35 -8.07 -6.76
N TYR A 94 17.16 -7.18 -7.73
CA TYR A 94 18.21 -6.23 -8.11
C TYR A 94 18.61 -5.29 -6.96
N HIS A 95 17.63 -4.73 -6.23
CA HIS A 95 17.90 -3.88 -5.09
C HIS A 95 18.67 -4.60 -3.98
N MET A 96 18.29 -5.83 -3.66
CA MET A 96 18.91 -6.59 -2.57
C MET A 96 20.28 -7.17 -2.98
N GLU A 97 20.38 -7.80 -4.15
CA GLU A 97 21.57 -8.53 -4.59
C GLU A 97 22.63 -7.62 -5.21
N ASN A 98 22.24 -6.57 -5.94
CA ASN A 98 23.19 -5.73 -6.66
C ASN A 98 23.44 -4.38 -5.96
N LEU A 99 22.43 -3.81 -5.29
CA LEU A 99 22.57 -2.51 -4.61
C LEU A 99 22.79 -2.62 -3.09
N ASN A 100 22.76 -3.85 -2.54
CA ASN A 100 22.89 -4.12 -1.11
C ASN A 100 21.82 -3.41 -0.26
N TYR A 101 20.62 -3.22 -0.81
CA TYR A 101 19.49 -2.69 -0.04
C TYR A 101 18.87 -3.80 0.83
N TRP A 102 18.20 -3.39 1.91
CA TRP A 102 17.54 -4.28 2.85
C TRP A 102 16.23 -4.85 2.30
N ASP A 103 15.60 -4.19 1.34
CA ASP A 103 14.37 -4.65 0.66
C ASP A 103 14.23 -3.91 -0.70
N ILE A 104 13.04 -4.00 -1.32
CA ILE A 104 12.67 -3.21 -2.48
C ILE A 104 12.62 -1.71 -2.15
N GLY A 105 13.68 -1.01 -2.53
CA GLY A 105 13.82 0.44 -2.41
C GLY A 105 15.06 0.81 -1.61
N PRO A 106 15.50 2.07 -1.66
CA PRO A 106 16.68 2.52 -0.92
C PRO A 106 16.54 2.24 0.59
N SER A 107 17.61 1.71 1.17
CA SER A 107 17.73 1.46 2.63
C SER A 107 18.01 2.72 3.42
#